data_AF-A0A2V1NFD0-F1
#
_entry.id   AF-A0A2V1NFD0-F1
#
_cell.length_a   1.000
_cell.length_b   1.000
_cell.length_c   1.000
_cell.angle_alpha   90.00
_cell.angle_beta   90.00
_cell.angle_gamma   90.00
#
_symmetry.space_group_name_H-M   'P 1'
#
loop_
_entity.id
_entity.type
_entity.pdbx_description
1 polymer ?
#
loop_
_entity_poly.entity_id
_entity_poly.type
_entity_poly.pdbx_seq_one_letter_code
_entity_poly.pdbx_strand_id
1 'polypeptide(L)'
;MSTDNPLSNFFQAGHAYTTQNGYQAPDSVWDFACAGVTVTPGRQSIAFGFVRLGGADWTPTGFGFADFTEHRWYSAPLPEWLAACGPRSPLTQAEDAKRRRDLQGELEALGRGVRSLTEASWYPARPGDLVHIHYPAAGAGDFPEFGETYIVGATDTPDLMSLQLLAHTLPAGVEDADALVGDLAVEDVVDPIVEIWMEAGPHALTIVRDGRIVHAGGAS
;
A
#
# COMPACT_ATOMS: atom_id res chain seq x y z
N MET A 1 21.99 33.92 -16.15
CA MET A 1 20.84 33.48 -15.34
C MET A 1 21.01 31.99 -15.12
N SER A 2 21.35 31.59 -13.89
CA SER A 2 21.43 30.17 -13.52
C SER A 2 20.02 29.61 -13.55
N THR A 3 19.76 28.61 -14.39
CA THR A 3 18.57 27.77 -14.29
C THR A 3 18.81 26.79 -13.16
N ASP A 4 18.73 27.26 -11.91
CA ASP A 4 18.72 26.38 -10.76
C ASP A 4 17.51 25.47 -10.90
N ASN A 5 17.78 24.20 -11.21
CA ASN A 5 16.74 23.19 -11.33
C ASN A 5 16.11 23.03 -9.94
N PRO A 6 14.86 23.45 -9.72
CA PRO A 6 14.23 23.40 -8.39
C PRO A 6 14.10 21.97 -7.85
N LEU A 7 14.30 20.95 -8.69
CA LEU A 7 14.35 19.55 -8.29
C LEU A 7 15.69 19.12 -7.65
N SER A 8 16.74 19.94 -7.72
CA SER A 8 18.05 19.62 -7.12
C SER A 8 18.02 19.50 -5.59
N ASN A 9 16.98 20.02 -4.94
CA ASN A 9 16.78 19.95 -3.48
C ASN A 9 15.76 18.91 -3.03
N PHE A 10 15.22 18.09 -3.94
CA PHE A 10 14.25 17.05 -3.61
C PHE A 10 14.91 15.67 -3.49
N PHE A 11 14.28 14.74 -2.78
CA PHE A 11 14.76 13.37 -2.70
C PHE A 11 14.85 12.74 -4.10
N GLN A 12 15.81 11.83 -4.28
CA GLN A 12 16.09 11.10 -5.52
C GLN A 12 15.84 9.63 -5.24
N ALA A 13 15.10 8.97 -6.13
CA ALA A 13 14.90 7.53 -6.05
C ALA A 13 16.24 6.79 -6.03
N GLY A 14 16.35 5.74 -5.21
CA GLY A 14 17.56 4.96 -5.00
C GLY A 14 18.58 5.58 -4.03
N HIS A 15 18.30 6.77 -3.47
CA HIS A 15 19.19 7.41 -2.50
C HIS A 15 18.69 7.27 -1.06
N ALA A 16 19.63 6.97 -0.15
CA ALA A 16 19.42 7.09 1.28
C ALA A 16 19.83 8.48 1.76
N TYR A 17 18.96 9.11 2.53
CA TYR A 17 19.10 10.44 3.07
C TYR A 17 19.16 10.37 4.59
N THR A 18 20.19 10.98 5.16
CA THR A 18 20.31 11.23 6.60
C THR A 18 20.03 12.70 6.95
N THR A 19 19.70 13.50 5.93
CA THR A 19 19.52 14.95 6.03
C THR A 19 18.42 15.43 5.09
N GLN A 20 17.63 16.42 5.51
CA GLN A 20 16.67 17.12 4.64
C GLN A 20 16.70 18.61 4.96
N ASN A 21 16.78 19.47 3.94
CA ASN A 21 16.76 20.94 4.07
C ASN A 21 17.79 21.53 5.05
N GLY A 22 18.99 20.94 5.14
CA GLY A 22 20.05 21.39 6.05
C GLY A 22 19.87 20.93 7.51
N TYR A 23 18.82 20.15 7.81
CA TYR A 23 18.72 19.42 9.06
C TYR A 23 19.51 18.11 8.93
N GLN A 24 20.64 18.03 9.64
CA GLN A 24 21.39 16.79 9.83
C GLN A 24 20.83 16.09 11.05
N ALA A 25 20.02 15.05 10.84
CA ALA A 25 19.60 14.23 11.97
C ALA A 25 20.85 13.52 12.51
N PRO A 26 21.06 13.43 13.84
CA PRO A 26 22.08 12.54 14.37
C PRO A 26 21.84 11.12 13.85
N ASP A 27 22.90 10.36 13.55
CA ASP A 27 22.84 8.97 13.02
C ASP A 27 21.96 8.02 13.85
N SER A 28 21.60 8.42 15.07
CA SER A 28 20.71 7.70 15.99
C SER A 28 19.22 7.99 15.77
N VAL A 29 18.83 8.92 14.90
CA VAL A 29 17.45 9.44 14.84
C VAL A 29 16.68 8.89 13.66
N TRP A 30 17.16 9.06 12.42
CA TRP A 30 16.50 8.47 11.25
C TRP A 30 17.36 8.39 9.98
N ASP A 31 17.06 7.39 9.14
CA ASP A 31 17.49 7.29 7.74
C ASP A 31 16.26 7.22 6.84
N PHE A 32 16.29 7.86 5.67
CA PHE A 32 15.24 7.75 4.65
C PHE A 32 15.80 7.20 3.34
N ALA A 33 15.47 5.96 2.99
CA ALA A 33 15.79 5.37 1.70
C ALA A 33 14.66 5.69 0.72
N CYS A 34 14.84 6.72 -0.12
CA CYS A 34 13.88 7.09 -1.15
C CYS A 34 13.79 5.96 -2.20
N ALA A 35 12.67 5.27 -2.27
CA ALA A 35 12.40 4.24 -3.27
C ALA A 35 11.87 4.84 -4.58
N GLY A 36 11.11 5.92 -4.51
CA GLY A 36 10.48 6.52 -5.67
C GLY A 36 10.12 7.98 -5.44
N VAL A 37 9.95 8.73 -6.53
CA VAL A 37 9.45 10.10 -6.48
C VAL A 37 8.36 10.22 -7.53
N THR A 38 7.19 10.68 -7.11
CA THR A 38 6.11 11.05 -8.04
C THR A 38 5.85 12.54 -7.99
N VAL A 39 5.05 13.01 -8.94
CA VAL A 39 4.61 14.41 -9.01
C VAL A 39 3.08 14.42 -9.06
N THR A 40 2.46 15.14 -8.13
CA THR A 40 1.00 15.30 -8.12
C THR A 40 0.52 16.08 -9.35
N PRO A 41 -0.78 16.02 -9.71
CA PRO A 41 -1.35 16.89 -10.75
C PRO A 41 -1.09 18.39 -10.50
N GLY A 42 -0.97 18.79 -9.23
CA GLY A 42 -0.58 20.14 -8.80
C GLY A 42 0.93 20.45 -8.90
N ARG A 43 1.72 19.57 -9.52
CA ARG A 43 3.19 19.66 -9.67
C ARG A 43 3.98 19.65 -8.36
N GLN A 44 3.44 19.04 -7.30
CA GLN A 44 4.21 18.83 -6.07
C GLN A 44 4.93 17.49 -6.14
N SER A 45 6.24 17.49 -5.90
CA SER A 45 7.00 16.25 -5.79
C SER A 45 6.70 15.57 -4.45
N ILE A 46 6.47 14.27 -4.48
CA ILE A 46 6.30 13.43 -3.28
C ILE A 46 7.33 12.31 -3.38
N ALA A 47 8.16 12.17 -2.35
CA ALA A 47 9.09 11.07 -2.23
C ALA A 47 8.45 9.95 -1.42
N PHE A 48 8.58 8.75 -1.95
CA PHE A 48 8.26 7.52 -1.26
C PHE A 48 9.56 6.79 -1.00
N GLY A 49 9.59 6.09 0.12
CA GLY A 49 10.76 5.36 0.52
C GLY A 49 10.51 4.68 1.82
N PHE A 50 11.58 4.42 2.53
CA PHE A 50 11.56 3.77 3.81
C PHE A 50 12.23 4.68 4.83
N VAL A 51 11.63 4.89 5.99
CA VAL A 51 12.28 5.46 7.16
C VAL A 51 12.75 4.32 8.05
N ARG A 52 14.01 4.39 8.46
CA ARG A 52 14.51 3.66 9.62
C ARG A 52 14.72 4.66 10.74
N LEU A 53 14.25 4.38 11.95
CA LEU A 53 14.54 5.22 13.12
C LEU A 53 15.66 4.57 13.95
N GLY A 54 16.84 5.20 13.98
CA GLY A 54 18.03 4.63 14.64
C GLY A 54 18.44 3.26 14.06
N GLY A 55 18.63 2.26 14.93
CA GLY A 55 19.01 0.89 14.54
C GLY A 55 17.85 -0.07 14.24
N ALA A 56 16.62 0.44 14.12
CA ALA A 56 15.42 -0.37 13.88
C ALA A 56 15.33 -0.89 12.43
N ASP A 57 14.27 -1.64 12.13
CA ASP A 57 13.96 -2.07 10.76
C ASP A 57 13.41 -0.91 9.91
N TRP A 58 13.50 -1.06 8.59
CA TRP A 58 12.99 -0.09 7.63
C TRP A 58 11.46 -0.14 7.57
N THR A 59 10.81 1.03 7.63
CA THR A 59 9.34 1.20 7.56
C THR A 59 8.98 2.13 6.40
N PRO A 60 7.99 1.81 5.54
CA PRO A 60 7.66 2.69 4.43
C PRO A 60 7.17 4.09 4.90
N THR A 61 7.71 5.16 4.31
CA THR A 61 7.23 6.54 4.55
C THR A 61 5.78 6.68 4.13
N GLY A 62 4.97 7.30 4.99
CA GLY A 62 3.52 7.43 4.80
C GLY A 62 2.70 6.39 5.55
N PHE A 63 3.35 5.36 6.09
CA PHE A 63 2.74 4.29 6.90
C PHE A 63 3.48 4.07 8.23
N GLY A 64 4.06 5.12 8.80
CA GLY A 64 4.57 5.05 10.17
C GLY A 64 3.44 4.70 11.13
N PHE A 65 3.69 3.84 12.12
CA PHE A 65 2.68 3.51 13.14
C PHE A 65 2.28 4.72 14.00
N ALA A 66 3.09 5.79 13.98
CA ALA A 66 2.86 7.08 14.62
C ALA A 66 3.51 8.25 13.83
N ASP A 67 3.08 9.48 14.10
CA ASP A 67 3.73 10.69 13.60
C ASP A 67 5.00 11.02 14.41
N PHE A 68 5.68 12.12 14.07
CA PHE A 68 6.91 12.56 14.73
C PHE A 68 6.73 13.01 16.20
N THR A 69 5.49 12.99 16.72
CA THR A 69 5.15 13.24 18.12
C THR A 69 4.71 11.98 18.87
N GLU A 70 4.92 10.79 18.27
CA GLU A 70 4.42 9.50 18.76
C GLU A 70 2.89 9.36 18.69
N HIS A 71 2.20 10.26 17.98
CA HIS A 71 0.76 10.13 17.79
C HIS A 71 0.47 9.01 16.80
N ARG A 72 -0.04 7.89 17.30
CA ARG A 72 -0.37 6.72 16.46
C ARG A 72 -1.40 7.09 15.40
N TRP A 73 -1.14 6.76 14.14
CA TRP A 73 -2.09 7.00 13.04
C TRP A 73 -3.34 6.10 13.16
N TYR A 74 -3.29 5.07 14.02
CA TYR A 74 -4.45 4.28 14.42
C TYR A 74 -5.24 5.00 15.52
N SER A 75 -6.44 5.47 15.19
CA SER A 75 -7.40 6.00 16.15
C SER A 75 -8.67 5.15 16.20
N ALA A 76 -8.55 3.88 16.58
CA ALA A 76 -9.51 3.14 17.40
C ALA A 76 -9.08 1.67 17.49
N PRO A 77 -9.18 1.00 18.66
CA PRO A 77 -9.29 -0.45 18.65
C PRO A 77 -10.52 -0.84 17.81
N LEU A 78 -10.33 -1.77 16.86
CA LEU A 78 -11.45 -2.36 16.14
C LEU A 78 -12.43 -2.95 17.17
N PRO A 79 -13.75 -2.80 16.97
CA PRO A 79 -14.73 -3.48 17.80
C PRO A 79 -14.40 -4.97 17.93
N GLU A 80 -14.60 -5.55 19.13
CA GLU A 80 -14.23 -6.93 19.46
C GLU A 80 -14.80 -7.99 18.47
N TRP A 81 -15.92 -7.67 17.80
CA TRP A 81 -16.54 -8.52 16.78
C TRP A 81 -15.85 -8.50 15.40
N LEU A 82 -14.95 -7.54 15.15
CA LEU A 82 -14.07 -7.47 13.97
C LEU A 82 -12.75 -8.25 14.18
N ALA A 83 -12.36 -8.52 15.43
CA ALA A 83 -11.09 -9.16 15.79
C ALA A 83 -11.16 -10.71 15.92
N ALA A 84 -12.35 -11.29 16.07
CA ALA A 84 -12.50 -12.72 16.44
C ALA A 84 -12.34 -13.73 15.28
N CYS A 85 -12.39 -13.27 14.04
CA CYS A 85 -12.04 -14.01 12.85
C CYS A 85 -11.32 -12.98 11.98
N GLY A 86 -9.99 -13.01 11.88
CA GLY A 86 -9.28 -12.11 10.98
C GLY A 86 -10.02 -12.06 9.64
N PRO A 87 -10.48 -10.87 9.19
CA PRO A 87 -11.38 -10.79 8.04
C PRO A 87 -10.73 -11.50 6.86
N ARG A 88 -11.33 -12.58 6.33
CA ARG A 88 -10.82 -13.26 5.13
C ARG A 88 -11.16 -12.42 3.90
N SER A 89 -10.31 -12.45 2.87
CA SER A 89 -10.63 -11.78 1.61
C SER A 89 -11.92 -12.32 0.97
N PRO A 90 -12.62 -11.53 0.17
CA PRO A 90 -13.80 -11.99 -0.56
C PRO A 90 -13.56 -13.27 -1.37
N LEU A 91 -12.42 -13.39 -2.07
CA LEU A 91 -12.09 -14.62 -2.80
C LEU A 91 -11.81 -15.79 -1.87
N THR A 92 -11.08 -15.61 -0.78
CA THR A 92 -10.87 -16.69 0.21
C THR A 92 -12.20 -17.24 0.74
N GLN A 93 -13.15 -16.35 1.06
CA GLN A 93 -14.49 -16.74 1.50
C GLN A 93 -15.26 -17.49 0.40
N ALA A 94 -15.16 -17.04 -0.84
CA ALA A 94 -15.79 -17.68 -1.99
C ALA A 94 -15.22 -19.09 -2.26
N GLU A 95 -13.89 -19.24 -2.21
CA GLU A 95 -13.21 -20.53 -2.35
C GLU A 95 -13.61 -21.52 -1.25
N ASP A 96 -13.72 -21.05 0.00
CA ASP A 96 -14.19 -21.86 1.12
C ASP A 96 -15.63 -22.36 0.91
N ALA A 97 -16.51 -21.51 0.39
CA ALA A 97 -17.87 -21.90 0.04
C ALA A 97 -17.87 -22.94 -1.09
N LYS A 98 -17.07 -22.70 -2.14
CA LYS A 98 -16.89 -23.62 -3.26
C LYS A 98 -16.37 -25.00 -2.82
N ARG A 99 -15.37 -25.06 -1.93
CA ARG A 99 -14.86 -26.32 -1.34
C ARG A 99 -15.96 -27.12 -0.66
N ARG A 100 -16.93 -26.45 -0.05
CA ARG A 100 -18.11 -27.06 0.60
C ARG A 100 -19.28 -27.30 -0.35
N ARG A 101 -19.13 -26.99 -1.65
CA ARG A 101 -20.19 -27.03 -2.68
C ARG A 101 -21.39 -26.14 -2.34
N ASP A 102 -21.13 -25.02 -1.69
CA ASP A 102 -22.12 -24.01 -1.30
C ASP A 102 -22.10 -22.85 -2.30
N LEU A 103 -22.85 -23.00 -3.40
CA LEU A 103 -22.91 -21.99 -4.47
C LEU A 103 -23.51 -20.66 -3.97
N GLN A 104 -24.48 -20.71 -3.07
CA GLN A 104 -25.08 -19.49 -2.52
C GLN A 104 -24.05 -18.72 -1.69
N GLY A 105 -23.31 -19.42 -0.81
CA GLY A 105 -22.24 -18.80 -0.03
C GLY A 105 -21.14 -18.20 -0.89
N GLU A 106 -20.79 -18.84 -2.02
CA GLU A 106 -19.82 -18.32 -2.99
C GLU A 106 -20.30 -16.98 -3.59
N LEU A 107 -21.52 -16.94 -4.11
CA LEU A 107 -22.11 -15.73 -4.69
C LEU A 107 -22.30 -14.61 -3.67
N GLU A 108 -22.69 -14.94 -2.44
CA GLU A 108 -22.83 -13.99 -1.35
C GLU A 108 -21.48 -13.38 -0.95
N ALA A 109 -20.41 -14.18 -0.87
CA ALA A 109 -19.08 -13.70 -0.56
C ALA A 109 -18.58 -12.71 -1.62
N LEU A 110 -18.70 -13.06 -2.90
CA LEU A 110 -18.32 -12.20 -4.01
C LEU A 110 -19.15 -10.91 -4.06
N GLY A 111 -20.47 -11.05 -3.95
CA GLY A 111 -21.40 -9.92 -3.97
C GLY A 111 -21.20 -8.95 -2.81
N ARG A 112 -20.87 -9.45 -1.61
CA ARG A 112 -20.49 -8.60 -0.46
C ARG A 112 -19.16 -7.89 -0.71
N GLY A 113 -18.17 -8.58 -1.28
CA GLY A 113 -16.89 -7.98 -1.66
C GLY A 113 -17.07 -6.76 -2.56
N VAL A 114 -17.74 -6.95 -3.71
CA VAL A 114 -18.03 -5.88 -4.68
C VAL A 114 -18.85 -4.76 -4.06
N ARG A 115 -19.88 -5.09 -3.28
CA ARG A 115 -20.71 -4.07 -2.63
C ARG A 115 -19.91 -3.23 -1.64
N SER A 116 -19.08 -3.87 -0.80
CA SER A 116 -18.26 -3.16 0.19
C SER A 116 -17.26 -2.20 -0.47
N LEU A 117 -16.72 -2.56 -1.63
CA LEU A 117 -15.87 -1.68 -2.42
C LEU A 117 -16.66 -0.50 -2.98
N THR A 118 -17.76 -0.79 -3.69
CA THR A 118 -18.52 0.23 -4.42
C THR A 118 -19.32 1.18 -3.52
N GLU A 119 -19.61 0.78 -2.28
CA GLU A 119 -20.23 1.63 -1.25
C GLU A 119 -19.21 2.44 -0.43
N ALA A 120 -17.90 2.20 -0.60
CA ALA A 120 -16.89 2.94 0.13
C ALA A 120 -16.83 4.41 -0.31
N SER A 121 -16.76 5.36 0.64
CA SER A 121 -16.85 6.79 0.34
C SER A 121 -15.68 7.34 -0.49
N TRP A 122 -14.56 6.63 -0.53
CA TRP A 122 -13.39 6.99 -1.34
C TRP A 122 -13.48 6.43 -2.76
N TYR A 123 -14.29 5.39 -3.01
CA TYR A 123 -14.44 4.75 -4.31
C TYR A 123 -15.28 5.64 -5.26
N PRO A 124 -14.96 5.72 -6.57
CA PRO A 124 -13.92 4.99 -7.30
C PRO A 124 -12.49 5.47 -7.00
N ALA A 125 -11.52 4.62 -7.32
CA ALA A 125 -10.10 4.97 -7.34
C ALA A 125 -9.80 6.10 -8.34
N ARG A 126 -8.72 6.83 -8.12
CA ARG A 126 -8.31 7.97 -8.95
C ARG A 126 -6.82 7.91 -9.27
N PRO A 127 -6.38 8.40 -10.44
CA PRO A 127 -4.97 8.64 -10.69
C PRO A 127 -4.32 9.45 -9.57
N GLY A 128 -3.20 8.96 -9.04
CA GLY A 128 -2.48 9.52 -7.91
C GLY A 128 -2.81 8.89 -6.55
N ASP A 129 -3.85 8.05 -6.44
CA ASP A 129 -4.08 7.25 -5.24
C ASP A 129 -2.92 6.27 -5.04
N LEU A 130 -2.53 6.07 -3.78
CA LEU A 130 -1.59 5.03 -3.38
C LEU A 130 -2.35 3.90 -2.71
N VAL A 131 -1.94 2.68 -3.01
CA VAL A 131 -2.53 1.46 -2.48
C VAL A 131 -1.41 0.68 -1.84
N HIS A 132 -1.50 0.48 -0.53
CA HIS A 132 -0.60 -0.40 0.18
C HIS A 132 -1.32 -1.69 0.53
N ILE A 133 -0.71 -2.82 0.17
CA ILE A 133 -1.17 -4.16 0.54
C ILE A 133 -0.22 -4.68 1.61
N HIS A 134 -0.80 -5.15 2.71
CA HIS A 134 -0.08 -5.90 3.73
C HIS A 134 -0.34 -7.39 3.58
N TYR A 135 0.73 -8.16 3.44
CA TYR A 135 0.72 -9.61 3.41
C TYR A 135 1.23 -10.13 4.76
N PRO A 136 0.34 -10.65 5.63
CA PRO A 136 0.78 -11.25 6.89
C PRO A 136 1.63 -12.49 6.62
N ALA A 137 2.53 -12.82 7.55
CA ALA A 137 3.31 -14.04 7.46
C ALA A 137 2.40 -15.28 7.33
N ALA A 138 2.69 -16.12 6.33
CA ALA A 138 1.88 -17.32 6.07
C ALA A 138 2.47 -18.55 6.78
N GLY A 139 1.72 -19.11 7.74
CA GLY A 139 1.96 -20.45 8.27
C GLY A 139 3.32 -20.66 8.97
N ALA A 140 3.83 -21.90 8.91
CA ALA A 140 4.97 -22.40 9.69
C ALA A 140 6.36 -21.89 9.22
N GLY A 141 6.44 -20.65 8.73
CA GLY A 141 7.71 -19.95 8.50
C GLY A 141 8.22 -19.91 7.06
N ASP A 142 7.45 -20.38 6.07
CA ASP A 142 7.91 -20.44 4.68
C ASP A 142 7.81 -19.07 3.96
N PHE A 143 6.96 -18.15 4.45
CA PHE A 143 6.81 -16.82 3.88
C PHE A 143 6.88 -15.73 4.94
N PRO A 144 7.85 -14.80 4.84
CA PRO A 144 7.91 -13.66 5.75
C PRO A 144 6.71 -12.72 5.51
N GLU A 145 6.35 -11.97 6.54
CA GLU A 145 5.48 -10.81 6.39
C GLU A 145 6.12 -9.81 5.43
N PHE A 146 5.34 -9.28 4.51
CA PHE A 146 5.79 -8.22 3.60
C PHE A 146 4.62 -7.34 3.17
N GLY A 147 4.92 -6.25 2.47
CA GLY A 147 3.91 -5.39 1.90
C GLY A 147 4.36 -4.85 0.56
N GLU A 148 3.40 -4.37 -0.21
CA GLU A 148 3.59 -3.78 -1.52
C GLU A 148 2.86 -2.45 -1.59
N THR A 149 3.47 -1.49 -2.26
CA THR A 149 2.89 -0.16 -2.46
C THR A 149 2.79 0.09 -3.94
N TYR A 150 1.58 0.39 -4.39
CA TYR A 150 1.25 0.70 -5.76
C TYR A 150 0.75 2.13 -5.89
N ILE A 151 0.87 2.68 -7.10
CA ILE A 151 0.22 3.92 -7.51
C ILE A 151 -0.80 3.66 -8.62
N VAL A 152 -1.97 4.27 -8.48
CA VAL A 152 -2.96 4.33 -9.56
C VAL A 152 -2.51 5.40 -10.55
N GLY A 153 -2.27 5.01 -11.80
CA GLY A 153 -1.87 5.92 -12.88
C GLY A 153 -3.00 6.19 -13.86
N ALA A 154 -2.96 7.35 -14.53
CA ALA A 154 -3.74 7.57 -15.75
C ALA A 154 -3.05 6.88 -16.94
N THR A 155 -3.79 6.51 -17.97
CA THR A 155 -3.24 5.95 -19.21
C THR A 155 -3.64 6.80 -20.43
N ASP A 156 -3.04 6.51 -21.58
CA ASP A 156 -3.37 7.20 -22.83
C ASP A 156 -4.73 6.76 -23.41
N THR A 157 -5.27 5.64 -22.91
CA THR A 157 -6.57 5.13 -23.31
C THR A 157 -7.66 5.75 -22.43
N PRO A 158 -8.69 6.41 -23.02
CA PRO A 158 -9.78 6.97 -22.24
C PRO A 158 -10.45 5.94 -21.34
N ASP A 159 -10.80 6.35 -20.13
CA ASP A 159 -11.48 5.54 -19.10
C ASP A 159 -10.69 4.34 -18.55
N LEU A 160 -9.44 4.15 -18.97
CA LEU A 160 -8.52 3.17 -18.38
C LEU A 160 -7.54 3.82 -17.42
N MET A 161 -7.09 3.01 -16.47
CA MET A 161 -6.09 3.35 -15.46
C MET A 161 -5.04 2.25 -15.42
N SER A 162 -3.87 2.58 -14.87
CA SER A 162 -2.82 1.62 -14.55
C SER A 162 -2.71 1.43 -13.05
N LEU A 163 -2.12 0.31 -12.65
CA LEU A 163 -1.58 0.10 -11.32
C LEU A 163 -0.11 -0.25 -11.42
N GLN A 164 0.75 0.58 -10.84
CA GLN A 164 2.19 0.42 -10.96
C GLN A 164 2.80 0.16 -9.59
N LEU A 165 3.58 -0.91 -9.45
CA LEU A 165 4.33 -1.17 -8.25
C LEU A 165 5.38 -0.07 -8.05
N LEU A 166 5.39 0.54 -6.87
CA LEU A 166 6.39 1.53 -6.46
C LEU A 166 7.45 0.94 -5.54
N ALA A 167 7.05 0.09 -4.60
CA ALA A 167 7.93 -0.45 -3.58
C ALA A 167 7.36 -1.73 -2.97
N HIS A 168 8.23 -2.59 -2.46
CA HIS A 168 7.86 -3.74 -1.63
C HIS A 168 8.83 -3.91 -0.46
N THR A 169 8.42 -4.65 0.57
CA THR A 169 9.29 -4.98 1.73
C THR A 169 9.71 -6.45 1.78
N LEU A 170 9.42 -7.24 0.74
CA LEU A 170 9.82 -8.65 0.69
C LEU A 170 11.34 -8.78 0.90
N PRO A 171 11.80 -9.55 1.90
CA PRO A 171 13.23 -9.69 2.18
C PRO A 171 14.02 -10.25 1.00
N ALA A 172 15.25 -9.76 0.84
CA ALA A 172 16.18 -10.34 -0.12
C ALA A 172 16.48 -11.80 0.26
N GLY A 173 16.43 -12.71 -0.72
CA GLY A 173 16.71 -14.13 -0.54
C GLY A 173 15.49 -15.04 -0.41
N VAL A 174 14.27 -14.50 -0.49
CA VAL A 174 13.07 -15.31 -0.73
C VAL A 174 13.16 -15.89 -2.14
N GLU A 175 13.10 -17.23 -2.25
CA GLU A 175 13.05 -17.90 -3.55
C GLU A 175 11.80 -17.45 -4.33
N ASP A 176 11.93 -17.26 -5.64
CA ASP A 176 10.85 -16.80 -6.53
C ASP A 176 10.26 -15.42 -6.18
N ALA A 177 11.00 -14.55 -5.48
CA ALA A 177 10.58 -13.18 -5.18
C ALA A 177 10.03 -12.41 -6.40
N ASP A 178 10.68 -12.55 -7.56
CA ASP A 178 10.28 -11.88 -8.81
C ASP A 178 8.92 -12.35 -9.35
N ALA A 179 8.48 -13.56 -8.99
CA ALA A 179 7.18 -14.09 -9.38
C ALA A 179 6.04 -13.65 -8.44
N LEU A 180 6.38 -13.10 -7.28
CA LEU A 180 5.42 -12.72 -6.23
C LEU A 180 5.22 -11.22 -6.20
N VAL A 181 6.30 -10.48 -6.43
CA VAL A 181 6.32 -9.04 -6.31
C VAL A 181 5.74 -8.38 -7.55
N GLY A 182 4.72 -7.55 -7.38
CA GLY A 182 4.13 -6.78 -8.47
C GLY A 182 3.18 -7.56 -9.37
N ASP A 183 2.74 -8.77 -8.96
CA ASP A 183 1.81 -9.60 -9.74
C ASP A 183 0.48 -8.88 -10.04
N LEU A 184 0.10 -7.93 -9.17
CA LEU A 184 -1.10 -7.10 -9.31
C LEU A 184 -0.89 -5.85 -10.17
N ALA A 185 0.33 -5.59 -10.66
CA ALA A 185 0.60 -4.46 -11.54
C ALA A 185 -0.09 -4.66 -12.91
N VAL A 186 -0.75 -3.62 -13.42
CA VAL A 186 -1.51 -3.68 -14.67
C VAL A 186 -1.39 -2.36 -15.43
N GLU A 187 -1.23 -2.44 -16.76
CA GLU A 187 -1.01 -1.26 -17.60
C GLU A 187 -2.32 -0.54 -17.97
N ASP A 188 -3.40 -1.28 -18.24
CA ASP A 188 -4.64 -0.73 -18.78
C ASP A 188 -5.85 -1.52 -18.27
N VAL A 189 -6.58 -0.97 -17.30
CA VAL A 189 -7.80 -1.57 -16.73
C VAL A 189 -8.81 -0.50 -16.32
N VAL A 190 -10.11 -0.82 -16.38
CA VAL A 190 -11.18 0.12 -15.99
C VAL A 190 -11.15 0.43 -14.49
N ASP A 191 -10.82 -0.57 -13.66
CA ASP A 191 -10.75 -0.42 -12.22
C ASP A 191 -9.57 -1.21 -11.64
N PRO A 192 -8.45 -0.55 -11.33
CA PRO A 192 -7.23 -1.21 -10.86
C PRO A 192 -7.31 -1.70 -9.41
N ILE A 193 -8.38 -1.38 -8.67
CA ILE A 193 -8.50 -1.75 -7.24
C ILE A 193 -9.38 -2.98 -7.03
N VAL A 194 -10.23 -3.34 -7.98
CA VAL A 194 -11.17 -4.46 -7.83
C VAL A 194 -10.45 -5.76 -7.53
N GLU A 195 -9.43 -6.13 -8.31
CA GLU A 195 -8.70 -7.39 -8.15
C GLU A 195 -8.04 -7.46 -6.77
N ILE A 196 -7.29 -6.42 -6.40
CA ILE A 196 -6.62 -6.30 -5.10
C ILE A 196 -7.62 -6.36 -3.94
N TRP A 197 -8.74 -5.65 -4.04
CA TRP A 197 -9.78 -5.66 -3.02
C TRP A 197 -10.41 -7.04 -2.84
N MET A 198 -10.56 -7.79 -3.92
CA MET A 198 -11.15 -9.12 -3.89
C MET A 198 -10.15 -10.18 -3.40
N GLU A 199 -8.89 -10.07 -3.79
CA GLU A 199 -7.80 -10.99 -3.45
C GLU A 199 -7.25 -10.80 -2.05
N ALA A 200 -6.76 -9.60 -1.73
CA ALA A 200 -6.19 -9.27 -0.43
C ALA A 200 -7.28 -8.97 0.59
N GLY A 201 -8.40 -8.39 0.16
CA GLY A 201 -9.50 -8.02 1.04
C GLY A 201 -9.33 -6.63 1.67
N PRO A 202 -10.44 -5.98 2.07
CA PRO A 202 -10.42 -4.61 2.61
C PRO A 202 -9.51 -4.41 3.83
N HIS A 203 -9.33 -5.46 4.62
CA HIS A 203 -8.58 -5.41 5.86
C HIS A 203 -7.06 -5.32 5.65
N ALA A 204 -6.57 -5.84 4.52
CA ALA A 204 -5.16 -5.85 4.16
C ALA A 204 -4.74 -4.57 3.42
N LEU A 205 -5.69 -3.70 3.05
CA LEU A 205 -5.44 -2.58 2.16
C LEU A 205 -5.47 -1.26 2.89
N THR A 206 -4.43 -0.45 2.71
CA THR A 206 -4.47 0.97 3.07
C THR A 206 -4.46 1.82 1.80
N ILE A 207 -5.42 2.73 1.67
CA ILE A 207 -5.52 3.62 0.51
C ILE A 207 -5.25 5.05 0.97
N VAL A 208 -4.32 5.71 0.28
CA VAL A 208 -3.94 7.10 0.52
C VAL A 208 -4.31 7.92 -0.70
N ARG A 209 -5.07 9.00 -0.48
CA ARG A 209 -5.44 9.98 -1.50
C ARG A 209 -5.02 11.36 -1.04
N ASP A 210 -4.35 12.10 -1.91
CA ASP A 210 -3.86 13.46 -1.61
C ASP A 210 -3.07 13.53 -0.28
N GLY A 211 -2.28 12.48 0.00
CA GLY A 211 -1.50 12.36 1.24
C GLY A 211 -2.29 12.03 2.50
N ARG A 212 -3.57 11.67 2.39
CA ARG A 212 -4.44 11.28 3.52
C ARG A 212 -4.90 9.85 3.38
N ILE A 213 -4.87 9.09 4.48
CA ILE A 213 -5.47 7.76 4.53
C ILE A 213 -7.00 7.91 4.39
N VAL A 214 -7.57 7.38 3.32
CA VAL A 214 -9.02 7.38 3.04
C VAL A 214 -9.65 6.01 3.26
N HIS A 215 -8.82 4.97 3.37
CA HIS A 215 -9.18 3.63 3.79
C HIS A 215 -8.03 3.05 4.62
N ALA A 216 -8.30 2.69 5.87
CA ALA A 216 -7.31 2.13 6.77
C ALA A 216 -7.59 0.63 6.94
N GLY A 217 -6.88 -0.19 6.17
CA GLY A 217 -6.83 -1.62 6.37
C GLY A 217 -6.24 -1.87 7.75
N GLY A 218 -7.09 -2.29 8.68
CA GLY A 218 -6.69 -2.58 10.04
C GLY A 218 -6.00 -3.94 10.12
N ALA A 219 -4.90 -4.12 9.38
CA ALA A 219 -4.10 -5.33 9.42
C ALA A 219 -3.84 -5.69 10.90
N SER A 220 -4.43 -6.82 11.30
CA SER A 220 -4.55 -7.30 12.67
C SER A 220 -3.49 -8.33 12.99
#